data_AF-A0A6J4NEF3-F1
#
_entry.id   AF-A0A6J4NEF3-F1
#
_cell.length_a   1.000
_cell.length_b   1.000
_cell.length_c   1.000
_cell.angle_alpha   90.00
_cell.angle_beta   90.00
_cell.angle_gamma   90.00
#
_symmetry.space_group_name_H-M   'P 1'
#
loop_
_entity.id
_entity.type
_entity.pdbx_description
1 polymer ?
#
loop_
_entity_poly.entity_id
_entity_poly.type
_entity_poly.pdbx_seq_one_letter_code
_entity_poly.pdbx_strand_id
1 'polypeptide(L)'
;MAETNPVKRQKPTEEGISASSRLERGIIVAVIALASIGLGYLFFTQLWWKLPPDFGCRAEFSRGGVCFFLGHAVEEADASNKLLKAEIIGSNPGPELYVPIGLATQANAAFIENVVQPNIRWFGYVIWGTEAWIFLSLCGGFLSRLGALAAIGMSMQLMIGLAHTPNEWEWGYILMVLLSVAMFGLAPGRYFGLDRLLRPRLKAMGERGGRVGRLLLLFT
;
A
#
# COMPACT_ATOMS: atom_id res chain seq x y z
N MET A 1 -68.65 -26.85 -11.63
CA MET A 1 -67.38 -27.49 -11.24
C MET A 1 -66.28 -26.84 -12.06
N ALA A 2 -65.57 -25.88 -11.49
CA ALA A 2 -64.44 -25.22 -12.13
C ALA A 2 -63.16 -25.74 -11.47
N GLU A 3 -62.37 -26.47 -12.23
CA GLU A 3 -61.13 -27.11 -11.79
C GLU A 3 -60.01 -26.06 -11.81
N THR A 4 -59.60 -25.59 -10.64
CA THR A 4 -58.49 -24.64 -10.52
C THR A 4 -57.16 -25.38 -10.64
N ASN A 5 -56.49 -25.18 -11.77
CA ASN A 5 -55.13 -25.66 -12.03
C ASN A 5 -54.14 -25.12 -10.98
N PRO A 6 -53.27 -25.95 -10.37
CA PRO A 6 -52.26 -25.44 -9.43
C PRO A 6 -51.15 -24.72 -10.20
N VAL A 7 -51.02 -23.42 -9.95
CA VAL A 7 -49.89 -22.60 -10.42
C VAL A 7 -48.60 -23.19 -9.82
N LYS A 8 -47.78 -23.83 -10.66
CA LYS A 8 -46.41 -24.23 -10.30
C LYS A 8 -45.64 -22.97 -9.91
N ARG A 9 -45.29 -22.83 -8.62
CA ARG A 9 -44.28 -21.87 -8.17
C ARG A 9 -42.95 -22.20 -8.87
N GLN A 10 -42.59 -21.41 -9.86
CA GLN A 10 -41.20 -21.34 -10.33
C GLN A 10 -40.34 -20.90 -9.14
N LYS A 11 -39.38 -21.74 -8.76
CA LYS A 11 -38.30 -21.31 -7.86
C LYS A 11 -37.54 -20.20 -8.58
N PRO A 12 -37.25 -19.06 -7.92
CA PRO A 12 -36.36 -18.07 -8.50
C PRO A 12 -35.02 -18.75 -8.77
N THR A 13 -34.62 -18.80 -10.03
CA THR A 13 -33.26 -19.14 -10.42
C THR A 13 -32.36 -18.11 -9.79
N GLU A 14 -31.61 -18.51 -8.75
CA GLU A 14 -30.49 -17.73 -8.25
C GLU A 14 -29.38 -17.74 -9.32
N GLU A 15 -29.57 -16.98 -10.39
CA GLU A 15 -28.50 -16.57 -11.32
C GLU A 15 -27.67 -15.45 -10.69
N GLY A 16 -27.24 -15.66 -9.44
CA GLY A 16 -26.44 -14.72 -8.67
C GLY A 16 -25.07 -15.31 -8.41
N ILE A 17 -24.09 -14.94 -9.24
CA ILE A 17 -22.66 -15.26 -9.11
C ILE A 17 -22.40 -16.77 -9.26
N SER A 18 -22.23 -17.19 -10.52
CA SER A 18 -21.79 -18.51 -10.96
C SER A 18 -20.74 -19.13 -10.03
N ALA A 19 -20.89 -20.42 -9.74
CA ALA A 19 -19.85 -21.21 -9.09
C ALA A 19 -18.54 -21.07 -9.89
N SER A 20 -17.63 -20.24 -9.40
CA SER A 20 -16.45 -19.80 -10.14
C SER A 20 -15.70 -20.99 -10.75
N SER A 21 -15.49 -20.98 -12.06
CA SER A 21 -14.77 -22.06 -12.74
C SER A 21 -13.34 -22.20 -12.16
N ARG A 22 -12.71 -23.39 -12.26
CA ARG A 22 -11.31 -23.57 -11.81
C ARG A 22 -10.36 -22.56 -12.46
N LEU A 23 -10.66 -22.21 -13.72
CA LEU A 23 -9.93 -21.20 -14.47
C LEU A 23 -10.07 -19.82 -13.83
N GLU A 24 -11.28 -19.40 -13.49
CA GLU A 24 -11.55 -18.11 -12.85
C GLU A 24 -10.82 -17.98 -11.50
N ARG A 25 -10.86 -19.03 -10.66
CA ARG A 25 -10.08 -19.06 -9.42
C ARG A 25 -8.58 -18.95 -9.68
N GLY A 26 -8.08 -19.65 -10.69
CA GLY A 26 -6.67 -19.59 -11.09
C GLY A 26 -6.26 -18.18 -11.52
N ILE A 27 -7.09 -17.52 -12.33
CA ILE A 27 -6.86 -16.14 -12.79
C ILE A 27 -6.85 -15.17 -11.61
N ILE A 28 -7.84 -15.25 -10.71
CA ILE A 28 -7.89 -14.38 -9.52
C ILE A 28 -6.62 -14.53 -8.68
N VAL A 29 -6.19 -15.77 -8.41
CA VAL A 29 -4.97 -16.03 -7.65
C VAL A 29 -3.74 -15.48 -8.36
N ALA A 30 -3.63 -15.68 -9.68
CA ALA A 30 -2.51 -15.19 -10.47
C ALA A 30 -2.44 -13.66 -10.45
N VAL A 31 -3.57 -12.96 -10.62
CA VAL A 31 -3.65 -11.50 -10.58
C VAL A 31 -3.23 -10.97 -9.21
N ILE A 32 -3.72 -11.58 -8.12
CA ILE A 32 -3.34 -11.20 -6.75
C ILE A 32 -1.83 -11.40 -6.54
N ALA A 33 -1.29 -12.52 -7.02
CA ALA A 33 0.13 -12.83 -6.89
C ALA A 33 1.00 -11.83 -7.67
N LEU A 34 0.66 -11.57 -8.92
CA LEU A 34 1.37 -10.62 -9.77
C LEU A 34 1.29 -9.20 -9.20
N ALA A 35 0.12 -8.77 -8.73
CA ALA A 35 -0.05 -7.46 -8.10
C ALA A 35 0.81 -7.33 -6.83
N SER A 36 0.81 -8.36 -5.97
CA SER A 36 1.62 -8.39 -4.75
C SER A 36 3.12 -8.38 -5.04
N ILE A 37 3.57 -9.22 -5.97
CA ILE A 37 4.98 -9.27 -6.37
C ILE A 37 5.40 -7.98 -7.05
N GLY A 38 4.56 -7.41 -7.91
CA GLY A 38 4.82 -6.12 -8.56
C GLY A 38 4.95 -4.98 -7.57
N LEU A 39 4.05 -4.89 -6.59
CA LEU A 39 4.14 -3.90 -5.51
C LEU A 39 5.41 -4.11 -4.67
N GLY A 40 5.70 -5.34 -4.25
CA GLY A 40 6.93 -5.65 -3.51
C GLY A 40 8.19 -5.32 -4.29
N TYR A 41 8.22 -5.61 -5.59
CA TYR A 41 9.35 -5.31 -6.46
C TYR A 41 9.54 -3.80 -6.68
N LEU A 42 8.46 -3.03 -6.73
CA LEU A 42 8.56 -1.56 -6.74
C LEU A 42 9.31 -1.04 -5.51
N PHE A 43 9.04 -1.58 -4.32
CA PHE A 43 9.79 -1.21 -3.11
C PHE A 43 11.24 -1.73 -3.13
N PHE A 44 11.48 -2.89 -3.74
CA PHE A 44 12.84 -3.40 -3.94
C PHE A 44 13.70 -2.44 -4.76
N THR A 45 13.16 -1.80 -5.80
CA THR A 45 13.94 -0.85 -6.61
C THR A 45 14.32 0.41 -5.82
N GLN A 46 13.57 0.77 -4.77
CA GLN A 46 13.86 1.93 -3.92
C GLN A 46 15.05 1.72 -2.99
N LEU A 47 15.35 0.46 -2.65
CA LEU A 47 16.39 0.15 -1.67
C LEU A 47 17.79 0.57 -2.14
N TRP A 48 18.07 0.49 -3.45
CA TRP A 48 19.45 0.53 -3.95
C TRP A 48 20.06 1.92 -3.93
N TRP A 49 19.24 2.95 -4.14
CA TRP A 49 19.72 4.33 -4.05
C TRP A 49 19.75 4.85 -2.60
N LYS A 50 19.25 4.06 -1.64
CA LYS A 50 19.18 4.36 -0.21
C LYS A 50 20.01 3.38 0.64
N LEU A 51 21.06 2.79 0.10
CA LEU A 51 21.85 1.81 0.83
C LEU A 51 22.49 2.42 2.11
N PRO A 52 22.42 1.74 3.27
CA PRO A 52 23.15 2.13 4.46
C PRO A 52 24.68 2.09 4.25
N PRO A 53 25.47 2.85 5.02
CA PRO A 53 25.06 3.65 6.19
C PRO A 53 24.61 5.08 5.86
N ASP A 54 24.81 5.54 4.63
CA ASP A 54 24.63 6.96 4.28
C ASP A 54 23.27 7.26 3.63
N PHE A 55 22.54 6.24 3.16
CA PHE A 55 21.20 6.37 2.54
C PHE A 55 21.15 7.34 1.35
N GLY A 56 22.28 7.44 0.63
CA GLY A 56 22.47 8.39 -0.47
C GLY A 56 22.67 9.84 -0.03
N CYS A 57 22.62 10.13 1.27
CA CYS A 57 22.90 11.45 1.81
C CYS A 57 24.41 11.75 1.76
N ARG A 58 24.75 13.03 1.62
CA ARG A 58 26.11 13.54 1.51
C ARG A 58 26.29 14.72 2.47
N ALA A 59 27.56 15.09 2.70
CA ALA A 59 27.94 16.22 3.56
C ALA A 59 27.23 16.14 4.94
N GLU A 60 27.51 15.08 5.68
CA GLU A 60 26.97 14.89 7.05
C GLU A 60 25.44 14.90 7.12
N PHE A 61 24.78 14.19 6.19
CA PHE A 61 23.31 14.06 6.14
C PHE A 61 22.54 15.36 5.84
N SER A 62 23.20 16.38 5.27
CA SER A 62 22.54 17.65 4.94
C SER A 62 21.91 17.72 3.54
N ARG A 63 22.34 16.86 2.59
CA ARG A 63 21.89 16.94 1.19
C ARG A 63 21.97 15.62 0.43
N GLY A 64 21.23 15.53 -0.67
CA GLY A 64 21.24 14.37 -1.57
C GLY A 64 20.48 13.16 -1.00
N GLY A 65 20.22 12.17 -1.86
CA GLY A 65 19.54 10.92 -1.47
C GLY A 65 18.23 11.17 -0.73
N VAL A 66 17.97 10.38 0.30
CA VAL A 66 16.76 10.52 1.13
C VAL A 66 16.68 11.90 1.79
N CYS A 67 17.82 12.46 2.21
CA CYS A 67 17.87 13.75 2.90
C CYS A 67 17.38 14.90 2.01
N PHE A 68 17.65 14.85 0.70
CA PHE A 68 17.10 15.81 -0.26
C PHE A 68 15.57 15.79 -0.26
N PHE A 69 14.96 14.60 -0.42
CA PHE A 69 13.50 14.49 -0.48
C PHE A 69 12.82 14.86 0.85
N LEU A 70 13.48 14.59 1.98
CA LEU A 70 12.98 15.03 3.29
C LEU A 70 13.05 16.55 3.47
N GLY A 71 14.12 17.19 2.99
CA GLY A 71 14.23 18.66 2.99
C GLY A 71 13.18 19.30 2.08
N HIS A 72 13.06 18.78 0.86
CA HIS A 72 12.05 19.16 -0.12
C HIS A 72 10.63 19.08 0.48
N ALA A 73 10.24 17.94 1.04
CA ALA A 73 8.92 17.79 1.67
C ALA A 73 8.61 18.81 2.79
N VAL A 74 9.64 19.39 3.44
CA VAL A 74 9.49 20.48 4.41
C VAL A 74 9.39 21.83 3.72
N GLU A 75 10.25 22.10 2.73
CA GLU A 75 10.29 23.37 1.98
C GLU A 75 8.99 23.60 1.18
N GLU A 76 8.45 22.57 0.53
CA GLU A 76 7.18 22.69 -0.21
C GLU A 76 5.93 22.54 0.65
N ALA A 77 6.01 22.35 1.97
CA ALA A 77 4.85 22.01 2.80
C ALA A 77 3.69 23.03 2.69
N ASP A 78 4.02 24.32 2.58
CA ASP A 78 3.05 25.41 2.42
C ASP A 78 2.57 25.60 0.97
N ALA A 79 3.39 25.22 -0.01
CA ALA A 79 3.06 25.30 -1.44
C ALA A 79 2.26 24.07 -1.93
N SER A 80 2.51 22.91 -1.32
CA SER A 80 1.98 21.58 -1.69
C SER A 80 0.62 21.31 -1.03
N ASN A 81 -0.34 22.22 -1.15
CA ASN A 81 -1.63 22.09 -0.47
C ASN A 81 -2.72 21.42 -1.32
N LYS A 82 -2.42 20.86 -2.50
CA LYS A 82 -3.40 20.29 -3.43
C LYS A 82 -3.16 18.80 -3.67
N LEU A 83 -4.23 18.00 -3.62
CA LEU A 83 -4.25 16.58 -3.99
C LEU A 83 -5.44 16.32 -4.92
N LEU A 84 -5.39 15.25 -5.72
CA LEU A 84 -6.46 14.90 -6.67
C LEU A 84 -6.73 16.04 -7.65
N LYS A 85 -5.65 16.62 -8.17
CA LYS A 85 -5.69 17.69 -9.16
C LYS A 85 -6.30 17.16 -10.46
N ALA A 86 -7.40 17.77 -10.87
CA ALA A 86 -8.04 17.57 -12.16
C ALA A 86 -8.13 18.91 -12.92
N GLU A 87 -7.51 18.95 -14.09
CA GLU A 87 -7.63 20.07 -15.03
C GLU A 87 -8.89 19.85 -15.87
N ILE A 88 -9.92 20.67 -15.65
CA ILE A 88 -11.24 20.47 -16.26
C ILE A 88 -11.26 21.01 -17.70
N ILE A 89 -10.46 22.04 -17.98
CA ILE A 89 -10.35 22.69 -19.28
C ILE A 89 -8.86 22.89 -19.53
N GLY A 90 -8.36 22.39 -20.67
CA GLY A 90 -6.96 22.53 -21.12
C GLY A 90 -6.60 23.96 -21.52
N SER A 91 -6.77 24.90 -20.59
CA SER A 91 -6.43 26.30 -20.70
C SER A 91 -5.45 26.63 -19.60
N ASN A 92 -4.36 27.35 -19.90
CA ASN A 92 -3.34 27.70 -18.92
C ASN A 92 -3.33 29.23 -18.71
N PRO A 93 -3.76 29.76 -17.54
CA PRO A 93 -4.33 29.05 -16.39
C PRO A 93 -5.82 28.71 -16.59
N GLY A 94 -6.24 27.56 -16.08
CA GLY A 94 -7.59 27.02 -16.18
C GLY A 94 -8.16 26.67 -14.82
N PRO A 95 -9.48 26.44 -14.71
CA PRO A 95 -10.09 26.01 -13.46
C PRO A 95 -9.57 24.61 -13.07
N GLU A 96 -8.95 24.52 -11.90
CA GLU A 96 -8.47 23.27 -11.30
C GLU A 96 -9.41 22.82 -10.19
N LEU A 97 -9.81 21.55 -10.20
CA LEU A 97 -10.45 20.90 -9.05
C LEU A 97 -9.38 20.14 -8.26
N TYR A 98 -9.36 20.32 -6.95
CA TYR A 98 -8.43 19.62 -6.06
C TYR A 98 -9.01 19.53 -4.65
N VAL A 99 -8.43 18.64 -3.85
CA VAL A 99 -8.68 18.50 -2.42
C VAL A 99 -7.55 19.19 -1.66
N PRO A 100 -7.86 20.16 -0.77
CA PRO A 100 -6.83 20.82 0.02
C PRO A 100 -6.29 19.87 1.10
N ILE A 101 -4.96 19.69 1.11
CA ILE A 101 -4.25 18.83 2.09
C ILE A 101 -3.23 19.58 2.94
N GLY A 102 -3.29 20.92 2.97
CA GLY A 102 -2.31 21.77 3.66
C GLY A 102 -2.07 21.41 5.13
N LEU A 103 -3.11 21.01 5.87
CA LEU A 103 -2.94 20.55 7.24
C LEU A 103 -2.08 19.27 7.32
N ALA A 104 -2.28 18.34 6.40
CA ALA A 104 -1.53 17.09 6.36
C ALA A 104 -0.06 17.33 5.95
N THR A 105 0.19 18.20 4.98
CA THR A 105 1.56 18.55 4.57
C THR A 105 2.31 19.30 5.65
N GLN A 106 1.66 20.27 6.32
CA GLN A 106 2.27 21.00 7.44
C GLN A 106 2.54 20.09 8.65
N ALA A 107 1.61 19.20 8.99
CA ALA A 107 1.82 18.24 10.07
C ALA A 107 2.97 17.27 9.73
N ASN A 108 3.06 16.84 8.47
CA ASN A 108 4.16 16.02 7.99
C ASN A 108 5.51 16.75 8.05
N ALA A 109 5.56 18.00 7.60
CA ALA A 109 6.76 18.82 7.64
C ALA A 109 7.25 19.02 9.09
N ALA A 110 6.33 19.35 10.00
CA ALA A 110 6.64 19.47 11.42
C ALA A 110 7.21 18.16 12.00
N PHE A 111 6.66 17.00 11.61
CA PHE A 111 7.21 15.70 12.02
C PHE A 111 8.60 15.45 11.43
N ILE A 112 8.80 15.76 10.14
CA ILE A 112 10.09 15.56 9.47
C ILE A 112 11.17 16.44 10.11
N GLU A 113 10.91 17.73 10.27
CA GLU A 113 11.86 18.70 10.80
C GLU A 113 12.21 18.44 12.28
N ASN A 114 11.22 18.10 13.11
CA ASN A 114 11.44 17.97 14.55
C ASN A 114 11.82 16.56 15.01
N VAL A 115 11.52 15.52 14.22
CA VAL A 115 11.72 14.12 14.62
C VAL A 115 12.63 13.37 13.66
N VAL A 116 12.36 13.44 12.35
CA VAL A 116 13.06 12.61 11.36
C VAL A 116 14.45 13.14 11.06
N GLN A 117 14.58 14.41 10.66
CA GLN A 117 15.86 15.01 10.28
C GLN A 117 16.91 14.99 11.41
N PRO A 118 16.57 15.34 12.68
CA PRO A 118 17.54 15.29 13.78
C PRO A 118 18.04 13.86 14.06
N ASN A 119 17.22 12.86 13.73
CA ASN A 119 17.48 11.43 13.96
C ASN A 119 17.68 10.66 12.65
N ILE A 120 18.10 11.32 11.57
CA ILE A 120 18.08 10.77 10.21
C ILE A 120 18.90 9.49 10.05
N ARG A 121 19.98 9.33 10.81
CA ARG A 121 20.78 8.09 10.80
C ARG A 121 19.96 6.88 11.21
N TRP A 122 19.13 7.00 12.24
CA TRP A 122 18.25 5.94 12.69
C TRP A 122 17.05 5.78 11.76
N PHE A 123 16.42 6.90 11.38
CA PHE A 123 15.28 6.87 10.46
C PHE A 123 15.63 6.33 9.08
N GLY A 124 16.85 6.52 8.59
CA GLY A 124 17.32 5.91 7.35
C GLY A 124 17.24 4.37 7.39
N TYR A 125 17.66 3.76 8.51
CA TYR A 125 17.51 2.31 8.71
C TYR A 125 16.04 1.90 8.83
N VAL A 126 15.20 2.73 9.46
CA VAL A 126 13.75 2.46 9.54
C VAL A 126 13.11 2.50 8.15
N ILE A 127 13.42 3.52 7.34
CA ILE A 127 12.93 3.70 5.97
C ILE A 127 13.38 2.49 5.14
N TRP A 128 14.69 2.26 5.05
CA TRP A 128 15.26 1.17 4.25
C TRP A 128 14.75 -0.20 4.71
N GLY A 129 14.72 -0.43 6.03
CA GLY A 129 14.25 -1.68 6.63
C GLY A 129 12.76 -1.92 6.38
N THR A 130 11.95 -0.86 6.38
CA THR A 130 10.53 -0.94 6.04
C THR A 130 10.33 -1.29 4.57
N GLU A 131 11.06 -0.66 3.65
CA GLU A 131 11.01 -1.00 2.22
C GLU A 131 11.45 -2.45 1.97
N ALA A 132 12.51 -2.91 2.65
CA ALA A 132 13.01 -4.28 2.55
C ALA A 132 11.99 -5.27 3.11
N TRP A 133 11.36 -4.94 4.24
CA TRP A 133 10.27 -5.71 4.83
C TRP A 133 9.08 -5.84 3.87
N ILE A 134 8.65 -4.73 3.25
CA ILE A 134 7.56 -4.73 2.28
C ILE A 134 7.89 -5.67 1.12
N PHE A 135 9.09 -5.55 0.53
CA PHE A 135 9.54 -6.43 -0.54
C PHE A 135 9.49 -7.91 -0.13
N LEU A 136 10.15 -8.28 0.96
CA LEU A 136 10.23 -9.66 1.42
C LEU A 136 8.84 -10.23 1.75
N SER A 137 8.01 -9.42 2.39
CA SER A 137 6.66 -9.81 2.81
C SER A 137 5.74 -10.04 1.61
N LEU A 138 5.69 -9.09 0.66
CA LEU A 138 4.76 -9.15 -0.47
C LEU A 138 5.21 -10.07 -1.60
N CYS A 139 6.52 -10.18 -1.86
CA CYS A 139 7.05 -11.12 -2.85
C CYS A 139 7.09 -12.54 -2.29
N GLY A 140 7.47 -12.71 -1.02
CA GLY A 140 7.51 -14.02 -0.35
C GLY A 140 6.15 -14.53 0.11
N GLY A 141 5.13 -13.66 0.14
CA GLY A 141 3.83 -13.94 0.74
C GLY A 141 3.95 -14.36 2.21
N PHE A 142 4.81 -13.67 2.97
CA PHE A 142 5.05 -13.90 4.39
C PHE A 142 4.59 -12.69 5.21
N LEU A 143 3.68 -12.88 6.17
CA LEU A 143 3.02 -11.80 6.91
C LEU A 143 2.49 -10.72 5.98
N SER A 144 1.90 -11.15 4.87
CA SER A 144 1.57 -10.31 3.70
C SER A 144 0.68 -9.11 4.04
N ARG A 145 -0.23 -9.23 5.01
CA ARG A 145 -1.03 -8.09 5.47
C ARG A 145 -0.21 -7.07 6.24
N LEU A 146 0.78 -7.52 7.02
CA LEU A 146 1.67 -6.61 7.73
C LEU A 146 2.58 -5.88 6.74
N GLY A 147 3.09 -6.58 5.72
CA GLY A 147 3.81 -5.95 4.61
C GLY A 147 2.95 -4.93 3.85
N ALA A 148 1.71 -5.28 3.52
CA ALA A 148 0.78 -4.35 2.88
C ALA A 148 0.46 -3.14 3.77
N LEU A 149 0.31 -3.32 5.08
CA LEU A 149 0.09 -2.21 6.01
C LEU A 149 1.29 -1.25 6.07
N ALA A 150 2.50 -1.80 6.09
CA ALA A 150 3.73 -1.01 5.99
C ALA A 150 3.79 -0.26 4.64
N ALA A 151 3.40 -0.91 3.54
CA ALA A 151 3.34 -0.29 2.21
C ALA A 151 2.32 0.85 2.14
N ILE A 152 1.16 0.71 2.80
CA ILE A 152 0.18 1.80 2.94
C ILE A 152 0.83 3.00 3.64
N GLY A 153 1.44 2.78 4.80
CA GLY A 153 2.11 3.85 5.56
C GLY A 153 3.18 4.57 4.74
N MET A 154 4.08 3.80 4.11
CA MET A 154 5.17 4.35 3.31
C MET A 154 4.67 5.09 2.08
N SER A 155 3.68 4.54 1.38
CA SER A 155 3.12 5.16 0.17
C SER A 155 2.33 6.43 0.50
N MET A 156 1.59 6.46 1.62
CA MET A 156 0.91 7.67 2.09
C MET A 156 1.91 8.76 2.46
N GLN A 157 3.04 8.38 3.07
CA GLN A 157 4.09 9.34 3.39
C GLN A 157 4.71 9.96 2.13
N LEU A 158 4.98 9.15 1.11
CA LEU A 158 5.42 9.65 -0.20
C LEU A 158 4.37 10.54 -0.86
N MET A 159 3.10 10.12 -0.82
CA MET A 159 1.99 10.90 -1.38
C MET A 159 1.89 12.28 -0.72
N ILE A 160 1.94 12.37 0.61
CA ILE A 160 1.85 13.65 1.32
C ILE A 160 3.11 14.50 1.08
N GLY A 161 4.29 13.89 1.06
CA GLY A 161 5.56 14.59 0.95
C GLY A 161 5.93 15.04 -0.47
N LEU A 162 5.43 14.38 -1.52
CA LEU A 162 5.90 14.56 -2.90
C LEU A 162 4.78 14.80 -3.93
N ALA A 163 3.51 14.92 -3.51
CA ALA A 163 2.40 15.12 -4.45
C ALA A 163 2.55 16.36 -5.35
N HIS A 164 3.30 17.38 -4.93
CA HIS A 164 3.46 18.63 -5.68
C HIS A 164 4.90 18.91 -6.13
N THR A 165 5.77 17.90 -6.04
CA THR A 165 7.14 18.03 -6.53
C THR A 165 7.16 18.24 -8.05
N PRO A 166 7.91 19.23 -8.57
CA PRO A 166 8.04 19.44 -10.00
C PRO A 166 8.51 18.16 -10.72
N ASN A 167 7.83 17.81 -11.81
CA ASN A 167 8.06 16.58 -12.61
C ASN A 167 7.64 15.26 -11.94
N GLU A 168 7.03 15.29 -10.76
CA GLU A 168 6.39 14.13 -10.15
C GLU A 168 4.90 14.12 -10.47
N TRP A 169 4.33 12.92 -10.60
CA TRP A 169 2.90 12.75 -10.87
C TRP A 169 2.21 12.17 -9.64
N GLU A 170 1.37 12.96 -8.99
CA GLU A 170 0.64 12.60 -7.75
C GLU A 170 -0.10 11.25 -7.84
N TRP A 171 -0.62 10.91 -9.01
CA TRP A 171 -1.33 9.65 -9.24
C TRP A 171 -0.43 8.42 -9.10
N GLY A 172 0.89 8.54 -9.31
CA GLY A 172 1.84 7.47 -9.02
C GLY A 172 1.76 7.02 -7.56
N TYR A 173 1.82 7.98 -6.64
CA TYR A 173 1.73 7.72 -5.20
C TYR A 173 0.32 7.27 -4.77
N ILE A 174 -0.73 7.87 -5.33
CA ILE A 174 -2.12 7.46 -5.07
C ILE A 174 -2.34 6.01 -5.48
N LEU A 175 -1.87 5.60 -6.67
CA LEU A 175 -1.99 4.22 -7.13
C LEU A 175 -1.19 3.26 -6.24
N MET A 176 -0.02 3.65 -5.74
CA MET A 176 0.71 2.86 -4.74
C MET A 176 -0.10 2.66 -3.46
N VAL A 177 -0.74 3.72 -2.94
CA VAL A 177 -1.62 3.63 -1.76
C VAL A 177 -2.80 2.69 -2.04
N LEU A 178 -3.51 2.91 -3.15
CA LEU A 178 -4.69 2.11 -3.52
C LEU A 178 -4.33 0.63 -3.71
N LEU A 179 -3.23 0.34 -4.40
CA LEU A 179 -2.76 -1.04 -4.59
C LEU A 179 -2.36 -1.67 -3.26
N SER A 180 -1.70 -0.91 -2.37
CA SER A 180 -1.36 -1.39 -1.02
C SER A 180 -2.61 -1.70 -0.18
N VAL A 181 -3.64 -0.83 -0.24
CA VAL A 181 -4.95 -1.06 0.40
C VAL A 181 -5.62 -2.32 -0.16
N ALA A 182 -5.61 -2.51 -1.49
CA ALA A 182 -6.14 -3.71 -2.12
C ALA A 182 -5.40 -4.97 -1.64
N MET A 183 -4.06 -4.93 -1.58
CA MET A 183 -3.26 -6.06 -1.09
C MET A 183 -3.50 -6.35 0.39
N PHE A 184 -3.72 -5.33 1.22
CA PHE A 184 -4.08 -5.52 2.63
C PHE A 184 -5.43 -6.24 2.78
N GLY A 185 -6.43 -5.83 2.00
CA GLY A 185 -7.77 -6.42 1.99
C GLY A 185 -7.75 -7.86 1.50
N LEU A 186 -7.10 -8.11 0.36
CA LEU A 186 -7.04 -9.42 -0.30
C LEU A 186 -6.15 -10.41 0.45
N ALA A 187 -5.13 -9.94 1.18
CA ALA A 187 -4.17 -10.78 1.90
C ALA A 187 -3.50 -11.82 0.98
N PRO A 188 -2.60 -11.38 0.07
CA PRO A 188 -2.00 -12.23 -0.97
C PRO A 188 -1.39 -13.54 -0.45
N GLY A 189 -0.83 -13.50 0.77
CA GLY A 189 -0.26 -14.66 1.46
C GLY A 189 -1.22 -15.84 1.64
N ARG A 190 -2.53 -15.61 1.59
CA ARG A 190 -3.53 -16.69 1.68
C ARG A 190 -3.63 -17.53 0.42
N TYR A 191 -3.27 -16.94 -0.72
CA TYR A 191 -3.38 -17.55 -2.04
C TYR A 191 -2.04 -18.12 -2.52
N PHE A 192 -0.94 -17.45 -2.20
CA PHE A 192 0.42 -17.88 -2.54
C PHE A 192 1.43 -17.53 -1.44
N GLY A 193 2.62 -18.11 -1.50
CA GLY A 193 3.72 -17.80 -0.58
C GLY A 193 3.69 -18.57 0.75
N LEU A 194 4.50 -18.10 1.69
CA LEU A 194 4.78 -18.80 2.95
C LEU A 194 3.58 -18.85 3.90
N ASP A 195 2.77 -17.79 3.92
CA ASP A 195 1.56 -17.68 4.75
C ASP A 195 0.60 -18.84 4.48
N ARG A 196 0.38 -19.19 3.21
CA ARG A 196 -0.45 -20.33 2.79
C ARG A 196 0.02 -21.65 3.41
N LEU A 197 1.34 -21.85 3.53
CA LEU A 197 1.94 -23.05 4.11
C LEU A 197 1.83 -23.08 5.64
N LEU A 198 1.94 -21.91 6.29
CA LEU A 198 1.91 -21.78 7.75
C LEU A 198 0.49 -21.78 8.33
N ARG A 199 -0.50 -21.30 7.57
CA ARG A 199 -1.87 -21.08 8.05
C ARG A 199 -2.55 -22.29 8.69
N PRO A 200 -2.44 -23.53 8.18
CA PRO A 200 -3.03 -24.70 8.83
C PRO A 200 -2.45 -24.95 10.22
N ARG A 201 -1.14 -24.77 10.38
CA ARG A 201 -0.44 -24.92 11.67
C ARG A 201 -0.81 -23.81 12.64
N LEU A 202 -0.89 -22.57 12.16
CA LEU A 202 -1.31 -21.41 12.96
C LEU A 202 -2.76 -21.56 13.44
N LYS A 203 -3.65 -22.13 12.62
CA LYS A 203 -5.03 -22.45 13.00
C LYS A 203 -5.11 -23.47 14.12
N ALA A 204 -4.40 -24.59 14.00
CA ALA A 204 -4.33 -25.59 15.06
C ALA A 204 -3.77 -25.01 16.37
N MET A 205 -2.81 -24.08 16.29
CA MET A 205 -2.25 -23.38 17.46
C MET A 205 -3.25 -22.42 18.11
N GLY A 206 -4.03 -21.68 17.31
CA GLY A 206 -5.06 -20.76 17.79
C GLY A 206 -6.26 -21.46 18.43
N GLU A 207 -6.65 -22.62 17.90
CA GLU A 207 -7.71 -23.47 18.45
C GLU A 207 -7.33 -24.06 19.82
N ARG A 208 -6.04 -24.28 20.07
CA ARG A 208 -5.49 -24.70 21.38
C ARG A 208 -5.40 -23.56 22.41
N GLY A 209 -5.98 -22.40 22.14
CA GLY A 209 -6.00 -21.25 23.06
C GLY A 209 -4.78 -20.33 22.97
N GLY A 210 -3.85 -20.56 22.03
CA GLY A 210 -2.69 -19.71 21.84
C GLY A 210 -3.04 -18.33 21.27
N ARG A 211 -2.91 -17.27 22.08
CA ARG A 211 -3.14 -15.87 21.65
C ARG A 211 -2.25 -15.47 20.46
N VAL A 212 -1.01 -15.97 20.43
CA VAL A 212 -0.03 -15.72 19.36
C VAL A 212 -0.50 -16.32 18.03
N GLY A 213 -1.02 -17.56 18.03
CA GLY A 213 -1.55 -18.20 16.82
C GLY A 213 -2.71 -17.42 16.22
N ARG A 214 -3.59 -16.88 17.07
CA ARG A 214 -4.72 -16.04 16.63
C ARG A 214 -4.26 -14.70 16.04
N LEU A 215 -3.24 -14.07 16.65
CA LEU A 215 -2.68 -12.82 16.13
C LEU A 215 -1.99 -13.03 14.78
N LEU A 216 -1.17 -14.07 14.64
CA LEU A 216 -0.49 -14.38 13.38
C LEU A 216 -1.51 -14.68 12.27
N LEU A 217 -2.59 -15.40 12.56
CA LEU A 217 -3.67 -15.64 11.61
C LEU A 217 -4.36 -14.37 11.09
N LEU A 218 -4.33 -13.27 11.84
CA LEU A 218 -4.89 -11.99 11.39
C LEU A 218 -4.02 -11.38 10.29
N PHE A 219 -2.70 -11.57 10.37
CA PHE A 219 -1.70 -10.99 9.48
C PHE A 219 -1.21 -11.92 8.35
N THR A 220 -1.53 -13.21 8.43
CA THR A 220 -1.37 -14.22 7.35
C THR A 220 -2.67 -14.50 6.61
#